data_AF-A0A9D4M7H1-F1
#
_entry.id   AF-A0A9D4M7H1-F1
#
_cell.length_a   1.000
_cell.length_b   1.000
_cell.length_c   1.000
_cell.angle_alpha   90.00
_cell.angle_beta   90.00
_cell.angle_gamma   90.00
#
_symmetry.space_group_name_H-M   'P 1'
#
loop_
_entity.id
_entity.type
_entity.pdbx_description
1 polymer ?
#
loop_
_entity_poly.entity_id
_entity_poly.type
_entity_poly.pdbx_seq_one_letter_code
_entity_poly.pdbx_strand_id
1 'polypeptide(L)'
;MLSRVSCLCFKHQNASLLVKAHRKHIEMVANPEKVVETKISEVMLREKLPDEVSVSQWTRVETEDKGRKRTGTRIVENVVPRDKFIHQTTTQLEDFKEHVQRVHKYGQIKLLKQTLPEHHFIV
;
A
#
# COMPACT_ATOMS: atom_id res chain seq x y z
N MET A 1 -8.37 -7.92 1.74
CA MET A 1 -8.71 -8.25 0.33
C MET A 1 -8.96 -6.92 -0.33
N LEU A 2 -8.23 -6.59 -1.41
CA LEU A 2 -8.47 -5.35 -2.16
C LEU A 2 -9.91 -5.37 -2.68
N SER A 3 -10.67 -4.30 -2.45
CA SER A 3 -12.02 -4.16 -2.98
C SER A 3 -11.97 -4.08 -4.52
N ARG A 4 -13.07 -4.40 -5.20
CA ARG A 4 -13.18 -4.23 -6.67
C ARG A 4 -13.05 -2.76 -7.12
N VAL A 5 -13.07 -1.82 -6.17
CA VAL A 5 -13.03 -0.37 -6.40
C VAL A 5 -11.64 0.22 -6.14
N SER A 6 -10.78 -0.49 -5.40
CA SER A 6 -9.40 -0.06 -5.13
C SER A 6 -8.53 -0.12 -6.38
N CYS A 7 -7.67 0.88 -6.60
CA CYS A 7 -6.83 0.89 -7.78
C CYS A 7 -5.71 -0.16 -7.68
N LEU A 8 -5.38 -0.82 -8.80
CA LEU A 8 -4.37 -1.89 -8.84
C LEU A 8 -2.93 -1.36 -8.88
N CYS A 9 -2.69 -0.15 -8.37
CA CYS A 9 -1.37 0.45 -8.42
C CYS A 9 -0.41 -0.26 -7.44
N PHE A 10 0.88 -0.13 -7.72
CA PHE A 10 1.94 -0.71 -6.90
C PHE A 10 1.85 -0.31 -5.42
N LYS A 11 1.45 0.93 -5.14
CA LYS A 11 1.25 1.43 -3.77
C LYS A 11 0.12 0.69 -3.04
N HIS A 12 -1.03 0.45 -3.69
CA HIS A 12 -2.15 -0.32 -3.11
C HIS A 12 -1.79 -1.78 -2.89
N GLN A 13 -1.06 -2.38 -3.83
CA GLN A 13 -0.61 -3.76 -3.70
C GLN A 13 0.38 -3.91 -2.53
N ASN A 14 1.36 -3.03 -2.40
CA ASN A 14 2.33 -3.07 -1.30
C ASN A 14 1.69 -2.74 0.05
N ALA A 15 0.80 -1.74 0.14
CA ALA A 15 0.07 -1.46 1.36
C ALA A 15 -0.79 -2.67 1.79
N SER A 16 -1.40 -3.39 0.84
CA SER A 16 -2.15 -4.61 1.14
C SER A 16 -1.28 -5.73 1.68
N LEU A 17 -0.07 -5.92 1.12
CA LEU A 17 0.86 -6.92 1.60
C LEU A 17 1.43 -6.57 2.99
N LEU A 18 1.67 -5.29 3.24
CA LEU A 18 2.07 -4.77 4.54
C LEU A 18 0.98 -5.04 5.60
N VAL A 19 -0.28 -4.70 5.31
CA VAL A 19 -1.42 -5.00 6.18
C VAL A 19 -1.58 -6.51 6.38
N LYS A 20 -1.34 -7.31 5.34
CA LYS A 20 -1.35 -8.79 5.46
C LYS A 20 -0.27 -9.28 6.43
N ALA A 21 0.91 -8.69 6.43
CA ALA A 21 1.98 -9.03 7.38
C ALA A 21 1.57 -8.70 8.83
N HIS A 22 1.02 -7.50 9.08
CA HIS A 22 0.47 -7.13 10.40
C HIS A 22 -0.61 -8.10 10.86
N ARG A 23 -1.55 -8.45 9.98
CA ARG A 23 -2.68 -9.33 10.30
C ARG A 23 -2.30 -10.77 10.67
N LYS A 24 -1.04 -11.18 10.49
CA LYS A 24 -0.53 -12.46 11.02
C LYS A 24 -0.34 -12.43 12.54
N HIS A 25 -0.18 -11.23 13.13
CA HIS A 25 0.22 -11.04 14.52
C HIS A 25 -0.76 -10.18 15.32
N ILE A 26 -1.49 -9.27 14.65
CA ILE A 26 -2.44 -8.36 15.28
C ILE A 26 -3.78 -8.34 14.56
N GLU A 27 -4.84 -8.10 15.32
CA GLU A 27 -6.15 -7.85 14.73
C GLU A 27 -6.14 -6.47 14.07
N MET A 28 -6.29 -6.46 12.75
CA MET A 28 -6.29 -5.27 11.92
C MET A 28 -7.25 -5.46 10.75
N VAL A 29 -7.91 -4.37 10.35
CA VAL A 29 -8.78 -4.34 9.17
C VAL A 29 -7.99 -4.75 7.91
N ALA A 30 -8.62 -5.55 7.06
CA ALA A 30 -7.98 -6.11 5.87
C ALA A 30 -7.86 -5.14 4.68
N ASN A 31 -8.54 -3.99 4.76
CA ASN A 31 -8.51 -2.96 3.72
C ASN A 31 -7.45 -1.92 4.10
N PRO A 32 -6.37 -1.76 3.32
CA PRO A 32 -5.32 -0.78 3.62
C PRO A 32 -5.82 0.68 3.62
N GLU A 33 -6.89 1.01 2.87
CA GLU A 33 -7.48 2.36 2.88
C GLU A 33 -8.11 2.68 4.25
N LYS A 34 -8.79 1.70 4.87
CA LYS A 34 -9.33 1.86 6.23
C LYS A 34 -8.23 1.89 7.29
N VAL A 35 -7.11 1.22 7.03
CA VAL A 35 -5.96 1.22 7.95
C VAL A 35 -5.36 2.62 8.06
N VAL A 36 -5.21 3.37 6.96
CA VAL A 36 -4.68 4.74 7.01
C VAL A 36 -5.62 5.77 7.63
N GLU A 37 -6.92 5.46 7.74
CA GLU A 37 -7.89 6.26 8.50
C GLU A 37 -7.78 6.02 10.01
N THR A 38 -7.16 4.90 10.42
CA THR A 38 -7.06 4.48 11.81
C THR A 38 -5.67 4.83 12.36
N LYS A 39 -5.58 5.49 13.53
CA LYS A 39 -4.29 5.70 14.19
C LYS A 39 -3.76 4.37 14.74
N ILE A 40 -2.64 3.89 14.21
CA ILE A 40 -1.93 2.73 14.76
C ILE A 40 -0.95 3.22 15.84
N SER A 41 -1.03 2.63 17.03
CA SER A 41 -0.08 2.93 18.12
C SER A 41 1.22 2.14 17.91
N GLU A 42 2.35 2.84 17.80
CA GLU A 42 3.66 2.18 17.70
C GLU A 42 4.00 1.35 18.94
N VAL A 43 3.54 1.78 20.13
CA VAL A 43 3.70 1.02 21.38
C VAL A 43 3.00 -0.33 21.27
N MET A 44 1.76 -0.34 20.79
CA MET A 44 0.99 -1.58 20.56
C MET A 44 1.66 -2.48 19.52
N LEU A 45 2.25 -1.90 18.46
CA LEU A 45 2.99 -2.69 17.47
C LEU A 45 4.23 -3.33 18.10
N ARG A 46 4.98 -2.60 18.92
CA ARG A 46 6.16 -3.13 19.61
C ARG A 46 5.83 -4.28 20.54
N GLU A 47 4.70 -4.21 21.26
CA GLU A 47 4.29 -5.26 22.19
C GLU A 47 3.81 -6.53 21.50
N LYS A 48 3.13 -6.42 20.36
CA LYS A 48 2.47 -7.57 19.72
C LYS A 48 3.24 -8.20 18.56
N LEU A 49 4.18 -7.48 17.95
CA LEU A 49 4.97 -8.03 16.86
C LEU A 49 6.14 -8.88 17.40
N PRO A 50 6.52 -9.97 16.69
CA PRO A 50 7.73 -10.73 16.99
C PRO A 50 9.01 -9.92 16.71
N ASP A 51 10.17 -10.42 17.14
CA ASP A 51 11.49 -9.80 16.86
C ASP A 51 11.78 -9.66 15.36
N GLU A 52 11.27 -10.60 14.57
CA GLU A 52 11.41 -10.62 13.13
C GLU A 52 10.07 -10.87 12.45
N VAL A 53 9.77 -10.09 11.42
CA VAL A 53 8.50 -10.15 10.68
C VAL A 53 8.77 -10.54 9.23
N SER A 54 8.07 -11.57 8.74
CA SER A 54 8.04 -11.90 7.31
C SER A 54 7.07 -10.93 6.60
N VAL A 55 7.62 -10.16 5.67
CA VAL A 55 6.88 -9.22 4.83
C VAL A 55 7.11 -9.54 3.36
N SER A 56 6.01 -9.64 2.61
CA SER A 56 6.05 -9.74 1.16
C SER A 56 5.89 -8.35 0.56
N GLN A 57 6.66 -8.01 -0.47
CA GLN A 57 6.52 -6.75 -1.20
C GLN A 57 6.69 -7.01 -2.69
N TRP A 58 5.91 -6.31 -3.52
CA TRP A 58 6.25 -6.21 -4.92
C TRP A 58 7.50 -5.36 -5.06
N THR A 59 8.46 -5.85 -5.83
CA THR A 59 9.75 -5.21 -6.10
C THR A 59 10.11 -5.42 -7.57
N ARG A 60 10.77 -4.43 -8.18
CA ARG A 60 11.39 -4.60 -9.49
C ARG A 60 12.69 -5.35 -9.32
N VAL A 61 12.79 -6.50 -9.97
CA VAL A 61 13.95 -7.38 -9.93
C VAL A 61 14.52 -7.49 -11.34
N GLU A 62 15.84 -7.39 -11.45
CA GLU A 62 16.54 -7.76 -12.66
C GLU A 62 16.73 -9.27 -12.68
N THR A 63 16.36 -9.88 -13.79
CA THR A 63 16.50 -11.31 -14.05
C THR A 63 17.24 -11.49 -15.36
N GLU A 64 18.15 -12.45 -15.42
CA GLU A 64 18.83 -12.79 -16.66
C GLU A 64 18.14 -13.99 -17.30
N ASP A 65 17.72 -13.84 -18.55
CA ASP A 65 17.12 -14.92 -19.35
C ASP A 65 17.90 -15.03 -20.66
N LYS A 66 18.59 -16.17 -20.85
CA LYS A 66 19.43 -16.46 -22.02
C LYS A 66 20.44 -15.35 -22.37
N GLY A 67 21.15 -14.83 -21.36
CA GLY A 67 22.16 -13.77 -21.55
C GLY A 67 21.60 -12.36 -21.74
N ARG A 68 20.27 -12.16 -21.63
CA ARG A 68 19.64 -10.83 -21.67
C ARG A 68 19.05 -10.47 -20.31
N LYS A 69 19.48 -9.31 -19.78
CA LYS A 69 18.87 -8.72 -18.58
C LYS A 69 17.45 -8.26 -18.89
N ARG A 70 16.50 -8.71 -18.07
CA ARG A 70 15.09 -8.32 -18.08
C ARG A 70 14.69 -7.84 -16.70
N THR A 71 14.16 -6.63 -16.62
CA THR A 71 13.58 -6.12 -15.39
C THR A 71 12.10 -6.53 -15.33
N GLY A 72 11.74 -7.29 -14.30
CA GLY A 72 10.37 -7.74 -14.03
C GLY A 72 9.90 -7.31 -12.65
N THR A 73 8.59 -7.30 -12.43
CA THR A 73 8.01 -7.05 -11.10
C THR A 73 7.65 -8.39 -10.48
N ARG A 74 8.18 -8.69 -9.29
CA ARG A 74 7.89 -9.95 -8.56
C ARG A 74 7.60 -9.64 -7.10
N ILE A 75 6.84 -10.54 -6.45
CA ILE A 75 6.71 -10.52 -5.00
C ILE A 75 7.98 -11.12 -4.41
N VAL A 76 8.63 -10.37 -3.53
CA VAL A 76 9.80 -10.80 -2.77
C VAL A 76 9.38 -10.89 -1.31
N GLU A 77 9.66 -12.03 -0.67
CA GLU A 77 9.46 -12.21 0.76
C GLU A 77 10.77 -11.95 1.49
N ASN A 78 10.73 -11.07 2.49
CA ASN A 78 11.88 -10.71 3.31
C ASN A 78 11.52 -10.87 4.78
N VAL A 79 12.49 -11.29 5.57
CA VAL A 79 12.42 -11.24 7.03
C VAL A 79 13.11 -9.94 7.48
N VAL A 80 12.41 -9.13 8.26
CA VAL A 80 12.89 -7.83 8.72
C VAL A 80 12.80 -7.71 10.24
N PRO A 81 13.78 -7.08 10.90
CA PRO A 81 13.70 -6.80 12.33
C PRO A 81 12.48 -5.94 12.67
N ARG A 82 11.87 -6.17 13.83
CA ARG A 82 10.66 -5.51 14.32
C ARG A 82 10.70 -4.00 14.17
N ASP A 83 11.76 -3.36 14.67
CA ASP A 83 11.90 -1.91 14.63
C ASP A 83 11.98 -1.36 13.22
N LYS A 84 12.69 -2.07 12.34
CA LYS A 84 12.78 -1.73 10.92
C LYS A 84 11.42 -1.89 10.24
N PHE A 85 10.68 -2.93 10.59
CA PHE A 85 9.33 -3.16 10.06
C PHE A 85 8.33 -2.10 10.52
N ILE A 86 8.37 -1.69 11.79
CA ILE A 86 7.53 -0.62 12.33
C ILE A 86 7.85 0.69 11.62
N HIS A 87 9.13 1.05 11.50
CA HIS A 87 9.53 2.24 10.78
C HIS A 87 9.09 2.22 9.31
N GLN A 88 9.30 1.09 8.60
CA GLN A 88 8.84 0.91 7.23
C GLN A 88 7.31 1.01 7.12
N THR A 89 6.58 0.47 8.09
CA THR A 89 5.13 0.54 8.17
C THR A 89 4.66 1.98 8.28
N THR A 90 5.19 2.74 9.24
CA THR A 90 4.81 4.14 9.47
C THR A 90 5.03 4.97 8.21
N THR A 91 6.21 4.87 7.59
CA THR A 91 6.53 5.61 6.37
C THR A 91 5.65 5.20 5.19
N GLN A 92 5.50 3.90 4.93
CA GLN A 92 4.71 3.42 3.78
C GLN A 92 3.22 3.72 3.94
N LEU A 93 2.68 3.69 5.16
CA LEU A 93 1.28 4.04 5.41
C LEU A 93 1.01 5.54 5.26
N GLU A 94 1.93 6.42 5.66
CA GLU A 94 1.78 7.86 5.43
C GLU A 94 1.84 8.19 3.93
N ASP A 95 2.81 7.63 3.20
CA ASP A 95 2.89 7.75 1.73
C ASP A 95 1.62 7.22 1.04
N PHE A 96 1.06 6.14 1.57
CA PHE A 96 -0.15 5.53 1.04
C PHE A 96 -1.39 6.39 1.34
N LYS A 97 -1.48 7.00 2.51
CA LYS A 97 -2.55 7.92 2.89
C LYS A 97 -2.63 9.11 1.94
N GLU A 98 -1.49 9.74 1.64
CA GLU A 98 -1.45 10.80 0.63
C GLU A 98 -1.88 10.32 -0.76
N HIS A 99 -1.52 9.08 -1.11
CA HIS A 99 -1.91 8.47 -2.38
C HIS A 99 -3.43 8.27 -2.45
N VAL A 100 -4.06 7.71 -1.41
CA VAL A 100 -5.51 7.51 -1.35
C VAL A 100 -6.25 8.85 -1.46
N GLN A 101 -5.80 9.88 -0.73
CA GLN A 101 -6.38 11.22 -0.82
C GLN A 101 -6.29 11.81 -2.24
N ARG A 102 -5.16 11.63 -2.92
CA ARG A 102 -4.99 12.07 -4.32
C ARG A 102 -5.94 11.31 -5.27
N VAL A 103 -6.03 10.00 -5.15
CA VAL A 103 -6.93 9.17 -5.98
C VAL A 103 -8.39 9.57 -5.79
N HIS A 104 -8.84 9.81 -4.56
CA HIS A 104 -10.20 10.29 -4.29
C HIS A 104 -10.47 11.65 -4.95
N LYS A 105 -9.53 12.59 -4.85
CA LYS A 105 -9.64 13.90 -5.53
C LYS A 105 -9.76 13.75 -7.04
N TYR A 106 -8.95 12.88 -7.67
CA TYR A 106 -9.05 12.63 -9.11
C TYR A 106 -10.39 11.99 -9.50
N GLY A 107 -10.93 11.09 -8.67
CA GLY A 107 -12.26 10.51 -8.86
C GLY A 107 -13.36 11.58 -8.87
N GLN A 108 -13.31 12.53 -7.93
CA GLN A 108 -14.24 13.65 -7.87
C GLN A 108 -14.11 14.58 -9.08
N ILE A 109 -12.88 14.92 -9.50
CA ILE A 109 -12.65 15.74 -10.70
C ILE A 109 -13.18 15.03 -11.95
N LYS A 110 -12.97 13.71 -12.08
CA LYS A 110 -13.47 12.94 -13.20
C LYS A 110 -15.00 12.95 -13.24
N LEU A 111 -15.65 12.76 -12.09
CA LEU A 111 -17.11 12.83 -11.97
C LEU A 111 -17.61 14.23 -12.37
N LEU A 112 -17.00 15.29 -11.83
CA LEU A 112 -17.34 16.68 -12.17
C LEU A 112 -17.23 16.94 -13.68
N LYS A 113 -16.16 16.47 -14.32
CA LYS A 113 -15.96 16.55 -15.79
C LYS A 113 -17.02 15.79 -16.58
N GLN A 114 -17.49 14.65 -16.08
CA GLN A 114 -18.53 13.86 -16.73
C GLN A 114 -19.93 14.46 -16.54
N THR A 115 -20.17 15.17 -15.44
CA THR A 115 -21.45 15.82 -15.13
C THR A 115 -21.51 17.29 -15.55
N LEU A 116 -20.45 17.79 -16.18
CA LEU A 116 -20.40 19.17 -16.65
C LEU A 116 -21.32 19.35 -17.85
N PRO A 117 -22.22 20.36 -17.85
CA PRO A 117 -23.03 20.69 -19.01
C PRO A 117 -22.14 21.02 -20.21
N GLU A 118 -22.62 20.74 -21.42
CA GLU A 118 -21.93 21.16 -22.64
C GLU A 118 -21.60 22.66 -22.56
N HIS A 119 -20.35 23.00 -22.86
CA HIS A 119 -19.76 24.35 -22.86
C HIS A 119 -19.32 24.95 -21.50
N HIS A 120 -19.32 24.19 -20.40
CA HIS A 120 -18.67 24.64 -19.16
C HIS A 120 -17.27 24.02 -18.99
N PHE A 121 -16.33 24.82 -18.48
CA PHE A 121 -14.95 24.37 -18.18
C PHE A 121 -14.60 24.63 -16.70
N ILE A 122 -13.87 23.69 -16.10
CA ILE A 122 -13.31 23.84 -14.75
C ILE A 122 -12.03 24.67 -14.89
N VAL A 123 -11.98 25.83 -14.22
CA VAL A 123 -10.77 26.67 -14.06
C VAL A 123 -10.05 26.27 -12.79
#